data_AF-A0A358EEW9-F1
#
_entry.id   AF-A0A358EEW9-F1
#
_cell.length_a   1.000
_cell.length_b   1.000
_cell.length_c   1.000
_cell.angle_alpha   90.00
_cell.angle_beta   90.00
_cell.angle_gamma   90.00
#
_symmetry.space_group_name_H-M   'P 1'
#
loop_
_entity.id
_entity.type
_entity.pdbx_description
1 polymer ?
#
loop_
_entity_poly.entity_id
_entity_poly.type
_entity_poly.pdbx_seq_one_letter_code
_entity_poly.pdbx_strand_id
1 'polypeptide(L)'
;KGSAVNPVLRQGNSDRRAPKAVKEFARANPPRMRAWPEDSASHVSTMSSGDFFHNELSLTLASDTTARIEHVGKDGTVTILRDNLELLKGEVLDATFMSRGALVDFLRDELEDAKQKNVLFSLHMKATMMKVSDPIIFGHAVKVFFEPVFRKYSETFSRLGVSANNGFGDVLSKISELPDLEREAIQADIETAYVAGPGLAMVDSDRGITNLHVPSDIIIDASMPPMIRDSGRLWGESGELEDTKAVIPDSSYAGIYDAVVKDCQANGQFDPATMGSVPNVGLMAQKAEEYGSHDKTFEVTSPGTMRVVDGTGTVLLEHEVGQGDIWRACQTKDIPICDWVGLAVRRARASGVPAVFWLNRKRAHDAELIRKVEAYLEDHDTEGLHIEILAPVEAMVFSLERIRRGEDTISVTGNVLRDYLTDLFPILELGTSARMLSIVPLLNGGGLFETGAGGSAPKHVQQFEKEGHLRWDSLGEYMALAASLQHLGENFDNPGARVLGDTLETATSDYLSSARSPSRKVNELDNRGSTFYLTLYWARALAAQDLDTDLAERFSSVAAALTEHETQILDELDRAQGSPQDVGGYYRPSESQTTAAMCPSEALNNIISGI
;
A
#
# COMPACT_ATOMS: atom_id res chain seq x y z
N LYS A 1 9.04 -4.24 15.89
CA LYS A 1 8.07 -3.21 15.45
C LYS A 1 8.26 -2.94 13.97
N GLY A 2 7.21 -2.48 13.25
CA GLY A 2 7.22 -2.31 11.80
C GLY A 2 6.85 -3.58 11.02
N SER A 3 6.99 -3.56 9.70
CA SER A 3 6.70 -4.69 8.81
C SER A 3 7.72 -5.82 8.96
N ALA A 4 7.49 -6.73 9.92
CA ALA A 4 8.41 -7.83 10.23
C ALA A 4 8.03 -9.16 9.55
N VAL A 5 6.76 -9.34 9.17
CA VAL A 5 6.24 -10.59 8.59
C VAL A 5 6.42 -10.60 7.06
N ASN A 6 5.93 -9.58 6.36
CA ASN A 6 5.94 -9.54 4.89
C ASN A 6 7.34 -9.74 4.28
N PRO A 7 8.42 -9.11 4.78
CA PRO A 7 9.76 -9.29 4.22
C PRO A 7 10.33 -10.71 4.36
N VAL A 8 9.75 -11.53 5.25
CA VAL A 8 10.14 -12.93 5.44
C VAL A 8 9.35 -13.82 4.49
N LEU A 9 8.03 -13.62 4.39
CA LEU A 9 7.14 -14.49 3.59
C LEU A 9 7.21 -14.22 2.09
N ARG A 10 7.47 -12.97 1.66
CA ARG A 10 7.53 -12.58 0.24
C ARG A 10 8.84 -13.04 -0.43
N GLN A 11 8.99 -14.36 -0.58
CA GLN A 11 10.08 -15.02 -1.33
C GLN A 11 9.68 -15.29 -2.79
N GLY A 12 8.92 -14.37 -3.37
CA GLY A 12 8.34 -14.43 -4.71
C GLY A 12 7.86 -13.05 -5.14
N ASN A 13 7.63 -12.86 -6.43
CA ASN A 13 7.12 -11.61 -6.96
C ASN A 13 5.58 -11.54 -6.89
N SER A 14 5.03 -10.35 -7.05
CA SER A 14 3.60 -10.09 -6.86
C SER A 14 2.82 -10.24 -8.17
N ASP A 15 1.72 -10.99 -8.15
CA ASP A 15 0.63 -10.94 -9.13
C ASP A 15 -0.63 -10.42 -8.41
N ARG A 16 -0.93 -9.12 -8.59
CA ARG A 16 -2.05 -8.44 -7.94
C ARG A 16 -3.07 -7.96 -8.97
N ARG A 17 -4.32 -8.38 -8.83
CA ARG A 17 -5.39 -8.06 -9.80
C ARG A 17 -6.78 -8.20 -9.20
N ALA A 18 -7.74 -7.45 -9.75
CA ALA A 18 -9.14 -7.66 -9.43
C ALA A 18 -9.61 -8.97 -10.08
N PRO A 19 -10.24 -9.89 -9.34
CA PRO A 19 -10.92 -11.02 -9.98
C PRO A 19 -12.10 -10.54 -10.81
N LYS A 20 -12.42 -11.30 -11.86
CA LYS A 20 -13.46 -10.96 -12.83
C LYS A 20 -14.82 -10.75 -12.16
N ALA A 21 -15.21 -11.63 -11.25
CA ALA A 21 -16.47 -11.53 -10.52
C ALA A 21 -16.60 -10.24 -9.70
N VAL A 22 -15.51 -9.79 -9.06
CA VAL A 22 -15.47 -8.53 -8.31
C VAL A 22 -15.60 -7.34 -9.24
N LYS A 23 -14.93 -7.38 -10.40
CA LYS A 23 -15.02 -6.32 -11.42
C LYS A 23 -16.43 -6.25 -12.02
N GLU A 24 -17.04 -7.37 -12.34
CA GLU A 24 -18.41 -7.43 -12.87
C GLU A 24 -19.44 -6.93 -11.84
N PHE A 25 -19.26 -7.28 -10.56
CA PHE A 25 -20.07 -6.73 -9.49
C PHE A 25 -19.92 -5.21 -9.36
N ALA A 26 -18.69 -4.69 -9.41
CA ALA A 26 -18.43 -3.25 -9.38
C ALA A 26 -19.05 -2.54 -10.61
N ARG A 27 -19.04 -3.17 -11.79
CA ARG A 27 -19.71 -2.59 -12.97
C ARG A 27 -21.23 -2.51 -12.82
N ALA A 28 -21.83 -3.55 -12.25
CA ALA A 28 -23.26 -3.60 -11.97
C ALA A 28 -23.68 -2.69 -10.79
N ASN A 29 -22.76 -2.43 -9.85
CA ASN A 29 -22.97 -1.65 -8.63
C ASN A 29 -21.83 -0.62 -8.46
N PRO A 30 -21.72 0.38 -9.35
CA PRO A 30 -20.57 1.27 -9.40
C PRO A 30 -20.35 1.98 -8.07
N PRO A 31 -19.15 1.89 -7.46
CA PRO A 31 -18.81 2.66 -6.28
C PRO A 31 -18.94 4.15 -6.57
N ARG A 32 -19.26 4.92 -5.53
CA ARG A 32 -19.43 6.36 -5.67
C ARG A 32 -18.09 7.04 -5.99
N MET A 33 -18.03 7.68 -7.16
CA MET A 33 -16.99 8.62 -7.55
C MET A 33 -17.54 10.03 -7.43
N ARG A 34 -16.84 10.94 -6.75
CA ARG A 34 -17.28 12.34 -6.71
C ARG A 34 -16.85 13.05 -7.99
N ALA A 35 -17.69 13.95 -8.49
CA ALA A 35 -17.43 14.67 -9.74
C ALA A 35 -16.22 15.59 -9.57
N TRP A 36 -15.32 15.58 -10.55
CA TRP A 36 -14.17 16.48 -10.56
C TRP A 36 -14.59 17.90 -10.98
N PRO A 37 -14.26 18.95 -10.20
CA PRO A 37 -14.53 20.33 -10.58
C PRO A 37 -13.67 20.75 -11.78
N GLU A 38 -14.27 21.47 -12.74
CA GLU A 38 -13.56 22.01 -13.91
C GLU A 38 -12.47 23.03 -13.51
N ASP A 39 -12.65 23.71 -12.38
CA ASP A 39 -11.77 24.73 -11.82
C ASP A 39 -10.92 24.22 -10.65
N SER A 40 -10.75 22.90 -10.52
CA SER A 40 -9.96 22.32 -9.43
C SER A 40 -8.54 22.87 -9.39
N ALA A 41 -8.16 23.44 -8.25
CA ALA A 41 -6.82 23.93 -7.97
C ALA A 41 -5.89 22.84 -7.41
N SER A 42 -6.39 21.61 -7.25
CA SER A 42 -5.63 20.51 -6.68
C SER A 42 -4.49 20.07 -7.59
N HIS A 43 -3.33 19.80 -7.01
CA HIS A 43 -2.14 19.38 -7.75
C HIS A 43 -1.15 18.66 -6.84
N VAL A 44 -0.25 17.89 -7.46
CA VAL A 44 0.87 17.29 -6.77
C VAL A 44 2.08 18.22 -6.86
N SER A 45 2.80 18.38 -5.75
CA SER A 45 4.07 19.11 -5.67
C SER A 45 5.21 18.18 -5.28
N THR A 46 6.32 18.26 -5.99
CA THR A 46 7.52 17.45 -5.76
C THR A 46 8.79 18.27 -5.98
N MET A 47 9.90 17.87 -5.38
CA MET A 47 11.20 18.51 -5.60
C MET A 47 11.62 18.39 -7.07
N SER A 48 12.30 19.42 -7.58
CA SER A 48 12.82 19.50 -8.94
C SER A 48 14.33 19.26 -9.04
N SER A 49 15.00 19.11 -7.89
CA SER A 49 16.42 18.76 -7.78
C SER A 49 16.74 18.35 -6.33
N GLY A 50 17.85 17.63 -6.14
CA GLY A 50 18.38 17.36 -4.80
C GLY A 50 17.61 16.33 -3.96
N ASP A 51 16.65 15.62 -4.54
CA ASP A 51 15.96 14.47 -3.92
C ASP A 51 16.64 13.14 -4.30
N PHE A 52 16.02 12.01 -3.95
CA PHE A 52 16.60 10.71 -4.25
C PHE A 52 16.65 10.41 -5.75
N PHE A 53 15.64 10.84 -6.51
CA PHE A 53 15.61 10.64 -7.96
C PHE A 53 16.80 11.31 -8.66
N HIS A 54 17.06 12.57 -8.32
CA HIS A 54 18.07 13.39 -9.02
C HIS A 54 19.51 13.00 -8.67
N ASN A 55 19.73 12.41 -7.50
CA ASN A 55 21.05 12.05 -6.99
C ASN A 55 21.38 10.56 -7.13
N GLU A 56 20.54 9.76 -7.77
CA GLU A 56 20.71 8.31 -7.83
C GLU A 56 21.88 7.88 -8.74
N LEU A 57 22.71 6.99 -8.21
CA LEU A 57 23.71 6.24 -8.94
C LEU A 57 23.43 4.75 -8.79
N SER A 58 23.67 3.97 -9.84
CA SER A 58 23.43 2.52 -9.84
C SER A 58 24.42 1.78 -10.73
N LEU A 59 24.65 0.51 -10.42
CA LEU A 59 25.44 -0.42 -11.22
C LEU A 59 24.96 -1.86 -11.04
N THR A 60 25.23 -2.70 -12.04
CA THR A 60 25.11 -4.17 -11.92
C THR A 60 26.46 -4.79 -11.55
N LEU A 61 26.50 -5.63 -10.50
CA LEU A 61 27.73 -6.26 -10.01
C LEU A 61 28.27 -7.31 -11.00
N ALA A 62 29.57 -7.26 -11.30
CA ALA A 62 30.23 -8.21 -12.20
C ALA A 62 30.60 -9.56 -11.53
N SER A 63 30.77 -9.57 -10.20
CA SER A 63 31.17 -10.72 -9.39
C SER A 63 30.64 -10.59 -7.97
N ASP A 64 30.54 -11.72 -7.27
CA ASP A 64 30.23 -11.75 -5.84
C ASP A 64 31.29 -10.97 -5.06
N THR A 65 30.87 -10.19 -4.06
CA THR A 65 31.78 -9.51 -3.14
C THR A 65 31.09 -9.25 -1.80
N THR A 66 31.88 -8.91 -0.80
CA THR A 66 31.40 -8.22 0.40
C THR A 66 31.74 -6.74 0.27
N ALA A 67 30.89 -5.86 0.75
CA ALA A 67 31.10 -4.42 0.76
C ALA A 67 30.85 -3.81 2.14
N ARG A 68 31.27 -2.57 2.32
CA ARG A 68 30.93 -1.74 3.47
C ARG A 68 30.44 -0.38 3.01
N ILE A 69 29.60 0.24 3.83
CA ILE A 69 29.14 1.61 3.67
C ILE A 69 29.90 2.46 4.67
N GLU A 70 30.63 3.45 4.18
CA GLU A 70 31.46 4.34 5.00
C GLU A 70 31.19 5.81 4.68
N HIS A 71 31.35 6.66 5.70
CA HIS A 71 31.38 8.11 5.58
C HIS A 71 32.82 8.59 5.77
N VAL A 72 33.31 9.41 4.83
CA VAL A 72 34.63 10.05 4.91
C VAL A 72 34.43 11.54 5.17
N GLY A 73 34.77 11.99 6.37
CA GLY A 73 34.69 13.40 6.77
C GLY A 73 35.67 14.28 5.99
N LYS A 74 35.41 15.59 5.97
CA LYS A 74 36.31 16.58 5.34
C LYS A 74 37.72 16.63 5.96
N ASP A 75 37.87 16.12 7.18
CA ASP A 75 39.14 15.95 7.89
C ASP A 75 39.86 14.63 7.55
N GLY A 76 39.27 13.79 6.70
CA GLY A 76 39.77 12.46 6.34
C GLY A 76 39.37 11.35 7.30
N THR A 77 38.60 11.63 8.36
CA THR A 77 38.12 10.60 9.29
C THR A 77 37.13 9.66 8.59
N VAL A 78 37.38 8.36 8.67
CA VAL A 78 36.51 7.32 8.09
C VAL A 78 35.65 6.69 9.18
N THR A 79 34.33 6.75 9.00
CA THR A 79 33.35 6.10 9.87
C THR A 79 32.62 5.01 9.09
N ILE A 80 32.78 3.76 9.51
CA ILE A 80 32.03 2.64 8.94
C ILE A 80 30.62 2.67 9.52
N LEU A 81 29.61 2.84 8.67
CA LEU A 81 28.19 2.90 9.04
C LEU A 81 27.53 1.54 8.94
N ARG A 82 27.97 0.73 7.98
CA ARG A 82 27.57 -0.67 7.82
C ARG A 82 28.74 -1.46 7.28
N ASP A 83 28.97 -2.62 7.86
CA ASP A 83 29.97 -3.57 7.40
C ASP A 83 29.30 -4.87 6.94
N ASN A 84 30.05 -5.73 6.24
CA ASN A 84 29.62 -7.05 5.77
C ASN A 84 28.32 -7.03 4.94
N LEU A 85 28.20 -6.08 4.02
CA LEU A 85 27.14 -6.05 3.02
C LEU A 85 27.44 -7.08 1.93
N GLU A 86 26.76 -8.22 1.96
CA GLU A 86 26.86 -9.22 0.90
C GLU A 86 26.24 -8.69 -0.40
N LEU A 87 27.03 -8.72 -1.48
CA LEU A 87 26.61 -8.36 -2.83
C LEU A 87 26.83 -9.55 -3.78
N LEU A 88 25.79 -9.93 -4.51
CA LEU A 88 25.85 -11.06 -5.44
C LEU A 88 26.19 -10.61 -6.87
N LYS A 89 26.87 -11.47 -7.62
CA LYS A 89 27.06 -11.30 -9.06
C LYS A 89 25.71 -11.09 -9.73
N GLY A 90 25.64 -10.09 -10.60
CA GLY A 90 24.46 -9.75 -11.38
C GLY A 90 23.41 -8.97 -10.59
N GLU A 91 23.53 -8.78 -9.27
CA GLU A 91 22.59 -7.92 -8.56
C GLU A 91 22.80 -6.44 -8.94
N VAL A 92 21.71 -5.68 -8.89
CA VAL A 92 21.73 -4.23 -9.05
C VAL A 92 21.91 -3.60 -7.66
N LEU A 93 22.91 -2.74 -7.54
CA LEU A 93 23.18 -1.92 -6.38
C LEU A 93 23.00 -0.45 -6.77
N ASP A 94 22.14 0.24 -6.03
CA ASP A 94 21.91 1.68 -6.17
C ASP A 94 22.17 2.39 -4.85
N ALA A 95 22.59 3.66 -4.95
CA ALA A 95 22.76 4.56 -3.83
C ALA A 95 22.36 5.97 -4.23
N THR A 96 21.83 6.72 -3.27
CA THR A 96 21.29 8.06 -3.50
C THR A 96 21.21 8.84 -2.20
N PHE A 97 20.93 10.15 -2.27
CA PHE A 97 20.64 10.97 -1.11
C PHE A 97 19.59 12.06 -1.39
N MET A 98 18.87 12.46 -0.36
CA MET A 98 18.04 13.65 -0.35
C MET A 98 18.75 14.74 0.43
N SER A 99 18.97 15.88 -0.23
CA SER A 99 19.58 17.05 0.40
C SER A 99 18.60 17.69 1.38
N ARG A 100 19.03 17.83 2.64
CA ARG A 100 18.24 18.53 3.67
C ARG A 100 17.97 19.97 3.26
N GLY A 101 18.97 20.65 2.70
CA GLY A 101 18.85 22.04 2.28
C GLY A 101 17.76 22.20 1.23
N ALA A 102 17.85 21.44 0.14
CA ALA A 102 16.87 21.46 -0.94
C ALA A 102 15.47 21.08 -0.45
N LEU A 103 15.34 20.07 0.42
CA LEU A 103 14.07 19.67 1.01
C LEU A 103 13.43 20.80 1.82
N VAL A 104 14.21 21.45 2.70
CA VAL A 104 13.70 22.53 3.56
C VAL A 104 13.26 23.73 2.73
N ASP A 105 14.03 24.09 1.70
CA ASP A 105 13.69 25.21 0.82
C ASP A 105 12.42 24.89 0.01
N PHE A 106 12.32 23.69 -0.57
CA PHE A 106 11.11 23.21 -1.23
C PHE A 106 9.90 23.28 -0.31
N LEU A 107 9.97 22.73 0.90
CA LEU A 107 8.84 22.74 1.84
C LEU A 107 8.40 24.17 2.21
N ARG A 108 9.36 25.10 2.34
CA ARG A 108 9.05 26.50 2.64
C ARG A 108 8.31 27.16 1.47
N ASP A 109 8.78 26.93 0.25
CA ASP A 109 8.18 27.47 -0.96
C ASP A 109 6.77 26.89 -1.18
N GLU A 110 6.57 25.59 -0.97
CA GLU A 110 5.28 24.94 -1.13
C GLU A 110 4.24 25.36 -0.08
N LEU A 111 4.66 25.66 1.15
CA LEU A 111 3.77 26.20 2.19
C LEU A 111 3.29 27.61 1.83
N GLU A 112 4.19 28.46 1.34
CA GLU A 112 3.84 29.82 0.91
C GLU A 112 2.95 29.77 -0.34
N ASP A 113 3.25 28.92 -1.32
CA ASP A 113 2.43 28.77 -2.53
C ASP A 113 1.03 28.21 -2.20
N ALA A 114 0.91 27.23 -1.30
CA ALA A 114 -0.39 26.72 -0.85
C ALA A 114 -1.23 27.83 -0.21
N LYS A 115 -0.61 28.69 0.60
CA LYS A 115 -1.28 29.83 1.24
C LYS A 115 -1.72 30.86 0.21
N GLN A 116 -0.86 31.21 -0.75
CA GLN A 116 -1.18 32.17 -1.81
C GLN A 116 -2.32 31.69 -2.72
N LYS A 117 -2.36 30.38 -3.02
CA LYS A 117 -3.41 29.75 -3.82
C LYS A 117 -4.68 29.40 -3.03
N ASN A 118 -4.65 29.57 -1.71
CA ASN A 118 -5.74 29.22 -0.80
C ASN A 118 -6.22 27.76 -1.00
N VAL A 119 -5.27 26.83 -0.99
CA VAL A 119 -5.50 25.38 -1.01
C VAL A 119 -4.93 24.73 0.24
N LEU A 120 -5.49 23.59 0.64
CA LEU A 120 -4.94 22.84 1.76
C LEU A 120 -3.54 22.32 1.44
N PHE A 121 -2.59 22.51 2.35
CA PHE A 121 -1.32 21.80 2.33
C PHE A 121 -1.52 20.39 2.89
N SER A 122 -1.08 19.39 2.15
CA SER A 122 -1.07 17.99 2.58
C SER A 122 0.26 17.32 2.23
N LEU A 123 0.78 16.52 3.14
CA LEU A 123 2.03 15.78 3.02
C LEU A 123 1.72 14.28 2.99
N HIS A 124 2.19 13.61 1.94
CA HIS A 124 1.90 12.20 1.68
C HIS A 124 3.19 11.38 1.69
N MET A 125 3.38 10.58 2.74
CA MET A 125 4.59 9.79 2.98
C MET A 125 4.25 8.33 3.30
N LYS A 126 5.25 7.45 3.45
CA LYS A 126 5.08 6.05 3.85
C LYS A 126 5.84 5.74 5.16
N ALA A 127 5.70 6.59 6.18
CA ALA A 127 6.52 6.60 7.40
C ALA A 127 6.59 5.26 8.17
N THR A 128 5.52 4.46 8.14
CA THR A 128 5.49 3.14 8.80
C THR A 128 6.41 2.12 8.11
N MET A 129 6.48 2.17 6.77
CA MET A 129 7.27 1.24 5.97
C MET A 129 8.70 1.79 5.82
N MET A 130 8.84 3.02 5.36
CA MET A 130 10.10 3.74 5.24
C MET A 130 10.56 4.32 6.59
N LYS A 131 10.75 3.42 7.57
CA LYS A 131 10.92 3.71 9.00
C LYS A 131 12.12 4.60 9.38
N VAL A 132 12.99 4.95 8.43
CA VAL A 132 14.16 5.82 8.67
C VAL A 132 13.99 7.14 7.91
N SER A 133 13.92 7.11 6.56
CA SER A 133 13.86 8.30 5.72
C SER A 133 12.62 9.16 5.99
N ASP A 134 11.45 8.54 5.95
CA ASP A 134 10.19 9.28 5.89
C ASP A 134 9.86 10.00 7.20
N PRO A 135 10.11 9.43 8.40
CA PRO A 135 10.02 10.19 9.65
C PRO A 135 10.94 11.42 9.70
N ILE A 136 12.13 11.37 9.08
CA ILE A 136 13.03 12.54 9.03
C ILE A 136 12.45 13.62 8.10
N ILE A 137 11.98 13.23 6.91
CA ILE A 137 11.32 14.13 5.95
C ILE A 137 10.08 14.77 6.59
N PHE A 138 9.26 13.97 7.26
CA PHE A 138 8.07 14.43 7.99
C PHE A 138 8.45 15.43 9.10
N GLY A 139 9.50 15.13 9.86
CA GLY A 139 10.01 16.03 10.90
C GLY A 139 10.50 17.37 10.35
N HIS A 140 11.06 17.39 9.12
CA HIS A 140 11.38 18.64 8.44
C HIS A 140 10.13 19.43 8.08
N ALA A 141 9.08 18.80 7.54
CA ALA A 141 7.81 19.47 7.25
C ALA A 141 7.17 20.10 8.50
N VAL A 142 7.15 19.37 9.62
CA VAL A 142 6.68 19.89 10.92
C VAL A 142 7.51 21.10 11.35
N LYS A 143 8.84 20.99 11.29
CA LYS A 143 9.74 22.08 11.70
C LYS A 143 9.61 23.31 10.81
N VAL A 144 9.38 23.16 9.50
CA VAL A 144 9.21 24.30 8.58
C VAL A 144 7.85 24.97 8.81
N PHE A 145 6.77 24.20 8.96
CA PHE A 145 5.44 24.77 9.24
C PHE A 145 5.44 25.59 10.54
N PHE A 146 6.05 25.05 11.61
CA PHE A 146 6.12 25.70 12.93
C PHE A 146 7.47 26.38 13.19
N GLU A 147 8.18 26.83 12.15
CA GLU A 147 9.55 27.37 12.27
C GLU A 147 9.70 28.46 13.35
N PRO A 148 8.79 29.45 13.45
CA PRO A 148 8.87 30.46 14.51
C PRO A 148 8.81 29.87 15.92
N VAL A 149 7.98 28.84 16.13
CA VAL A 149 7.79 28.16 17.42
C VAL A 149 9.04 27.35 17.78
N PHE A 150 9.54 26.53 16.86
CA PHE A 150 10.76 25.73 17.09
C PHE A 150 11.98 26.61 17.33
N ARG A 151 12.09 27.75 16.66
CA ARG A 151 13.19 28.70 16.89
C ARG A 151 13.09 29.36 18.26
N LYS A 152 11.91 29.85 18.65
CA LYS A 152 11.69 30.55 19.92
C LYS A 152 11.87 29.63 21.14
N TYR A 153 11.43 28.38 21.06
CA TYR A 153 11.42 27.43 22.18
C TYR A 153 12.44 26.30 22.07
N SER A 154 13.49 26.48 21.26
CA SER A 154 14.50 25.45 20.98
C SER A 154 15.11 24.80 22.23
N GLU A 155 15.51 25.60 23.23
CA GLU A 155 16.07 25.09 24.50
C GLU A 155 15.02 24.28 25.28
N THR A 156 13.79 24.77 25.37
CA THR A 156 12.68 24.08 26.04
C THR A 156 12.36 22.74 25.36
N PHE A 157 12.27 22.73 24.03
CA PHE A 157 11.99 21.51 23.26
C PHE A 157 13.14 20.50 23.37
N SER A 158 14.39 20.96 23.40
CA SER A 158 15.54 20.09 23.66
C SER A 158 15.49 19.48 25.06
N ARG A 159 15.10 20.27 26.09
CA ARG A 159 14.96 19.79 27.47
C ARG A 159 13.85 18.75 27.62
N LEU A 160 12.74 18.93 26.90
CA LEU A 160 11.59 18.02 26.91
C LEU A 160 11.81 16.76 26.04
N GLY A 161 12.86 16.75 25.21
CA GLY A 161 13.11 15.65 24.28
C GLY A 161 12.06 15.56 23.17
N VAL A 162 11.57 16.70 22.70
CA VAL A 162 10.60 16.78 21.59
C VAL A 162 11.22 16.23 20.30
N SER A 163 10.49 15.36 19.61
CA SER A 163 10.87 14.80 18.32
C SER A 163 9.84 15.12 17.25
N ALA A 164 10.15 16.09 16.38
CA ALA A 164 9.31 16.39 15.22
C ALA A 164 9.15 15.19 14.27
N ASN A 165 10.09 14.23 14.28
CA ASN A 165 10.01 13.01 13.48
C ASN A 165 8.88 12.07 13.97
N ASN A 166 8.39 12.26 15.20
CA ASN A 166 7.20 11.58 15.73
C ASN A 166 5.90 12.37 15.44
N GLY A 167 6.03 13.51 14.78
CA GLY A 167 4.94 14.42 14.41
C GLY A 167 4.62 15.48 15.45
N PHE A 168 3.72 16.40 15.09
CA PHE A 168 3.32 17.53 15.93
C PHE A 168 2.59 17.09 17.21
N GLY A 169 1.95 15.91 17.19
CA GLY A 169 1.36 15.31 18.39
C GLY A 169 2.38 15.05 19.50
N ASP A 170 3.65 14.75 19.15
CA ASP A 170 4.74 14.61 20.13
C ASP A 170 5.03 15.94 20.83
N VAL A 171 5.05 17.04 20.06
CA VAL A 171 5.21 18.41 20.60
C VAL A 171 4.09 18.69 21.61
N LEU A 172 2.83 18.49 21.20
CA LEU A 172 1.65 18.74 22.04
C LEU A 172 1.66 17.89 23.32
N SER A 173 2.02 16.60 23.21
CA SER A 173 2.15 15.71 24.36
C SER A 173 3.21 16.18 25.33
N LYS A 174 4.37 16.64 24.84
CA LYS A 174 5.51 17.01 25.69
C LYS A 174 5.33 18.36 26.38
N ILE A 175 4.72 19.34 25.72
CA ILE A 175 4.44 20.64 26.35
C ILE A 175 3.34 20.55 27.41
N SER A 176 2.52 19.49 27.40
CA SER A 176 1.50 19.26 28.45
C SER A 176 2.12 19.03 29.84
N GLU A 177 3.40 18.64 29.89
CA GLU A 177 4.17 18.43 31.12
C GLU A 177 4.72 19.74 31.72
N LEU A 178 4.59 20.87 31.01
CA LEU A 178 5.09 22.18 31.45
C LEU A 178 4.12 22.89 32.42
N PRO A 179 4.62 23.83 33.24
CA PRO A 179 3.79 24.75 34.00
C PRO A 179 2.83 25.53 33.09
N ASP A 180 1.63 25.83 33.59
CA ASP A 180 0.55 26.43 32.79
C ASP A 180 0.97 27.68 32.03
N LEU A 181 1.72 28.60 32.67
CA LEU A 181 2.17 29.84 32.02
C LEU A 181 3.10 29.61 30.81
N GLU A 182 4.03 28.65 30.91
CA GLU A 182 4.93 28.29 29.80
C GLU A 182 4.15 27.55 28.71
N ARG A 183 3.26 26.64 29.10
CA ARG A 183 2.42 25.88 28.17
C ARG A 183 1.51 26.80 27.37
N GLU A 184 0.81 27.72 28.03
CA GLU A 184 -0.11 28.68 27.40
C GLU A 184 0.63 29.62 26.43
N ALA A 185 1.84 30.07 26.78
CA ALA A 185 2.66 30.89 25.88
C ALA A 185 3.05 30.14 24.60
N ILE A 186 3.43 28.85 24.72
CA ILE A 186 3.75 28.00 23.57
C ILE A 186 2.49 27.74 22.74
N GLN A 187 1.35 27.45 23.37
CA GLN A 187 0.07 27.23 22.70
C GLN A 187 -0.38 28.46 21.89
N ALA A 188 -0.25 29.66 22.44
CA ALA A 188 -0.59 30.89 21.72
C ALA A 188 0.30 31.12 20.47
N ASP A 189 1.59 30.80 20.55
CA ASP A 189 2.47 30.88 19.38
C ASP A 189 2.18 29.79 18.34
N ILE A 190 1.71 28.61 18.77
CA ILE A 190 1.24 27.54 17.88
C ILE A 190 -0.01 28.00 17.12
N GLU A 191 -1.00 28.57 17.81
CA GLU A 191 -2.20 29.14 17.18
C GLU A 191 -1.83 30.24 16.18
N THR A 192 -0.86 31.09 16.55
CA THR A 192 -0.33 32.12 15.63
C THR A 192 0.31 31.51 14.39
N ALA A 193 1.03 30.39 14.53
CA ALA A 193 1.64 29.69 13.40
C ALA A 193 0.58 29.08 12.46
N TYR A 194 -0.49 28.50 13.01
CA TYR A 194 -1.61 28.01 12.19
C TYR A 194 -2.28 29.13 11.40
N VAL A 195 -2.58 30.27 12.05
CA VAL A 195 -3.19 31.43 11.39
C VAL A 195 -2.26 32.04 10.31
N ALA A 196 -0.95 31.96 10.54
CA ALA A 196 0.05 32.47 9.59
C ALA A 196 0.33 31.52 8.42
N GLY A 197 0.09 30.22 8.56
CA GLY A 197 0.33 29.20 7.54
C GLY A 197 -0.85 29.00 6.57
N PRO A 198 -0.71 28.09 5.57
CA PRO A 198 -1.86 27.60 4.82
C PRO A 198 -2.75 26.71 5.71
N GLY A 199 -4.00 26.50 5.28
CA GLY A 199 -4.84 25.44 5.84
C GLY A 199 -4.16 24.08 5.68
N LEU A 200 -4.32 23.19 6.65
CA LEU A 200 -3.79 21.82 6.59
C LEU A 200 -4.92 20.84 6.33
N ALA A 201 -4.61 19.77 5.58
CA ALA A 201 -5.50 18.62 5.53
C ALA A 201 -5.68 18.00 6.92
N MET A 202 -6.90 17.56 7.22
CA MET A 202 -7.31 16.99 8.49
C MET A 202 -7.45 15.48 8.40
N VAL A 203 -6.96 14.79 9.42
CA VAL A 203 -7.24 13.37 9.67
C VAL A 203 -8.57 13.22 10.41
N ASP A 204 -8.83 14.13 11.36
CA ASP A 204 -10.05 14.20 12.15
C ASP A 204 -10.29 15.66 12.56
N SER A 205 -11.17 16.36 11.83
CA SER A 205 -11.46 17.79 12.01
C SER A 205 -12.12 18.06 13.36
N ASP A 206 -13.04 17.20 13.82
CA ASP A 206 -13.75 17.35 15.09
C ASP A 206 -12.80 17.34 16.30
N ARG A 207 -11.66 16.64 16.14
CA ARG A 207 -10.62 16.52 17.17
C ARG A 207 -9.40 17.41 16.92
N GLY A 208 -9.40 18.21 15.85
CA GLY A 208 -8.28 19.06 15.47
C GLY A 208 -7.01 18.29 15.04
N ILE A 209 -7.14 17.03 14.63
CA ILE A 209 -6.00 16.20 14.22
C ILE A 209 -5.67 16.50 12.75
N THR A 210 -4.57 17.21 12.54
CA THR A 210 -4.05 17.59 11.22
C THR A 210 -3.16 16.49 10.62
N ASN A 211 -2.89 16.57 9.33
CA ASN A 211 -1.95 15.74 8.59
C ASN A 211 -0.51 15.76 9.18
N LEU A 212 -0.13 16.79 9.93
CA LEU A 212 1.18 16.89 10.57
C LEU A 212 1.22 16.30 12.00
N HIS A 213 0.11 15.76 12.53
CA HIS A 213 0.06 15.25 13.90
C HIS A 213 0.86 13.98 14.11
N VAL A 214 0.65 12.96 13.26
CA VAL A 214 1.28 11.64 13.39
C VAL A 214 1.77 11.19 12.00
N PRO A 215 3.05 10.82 11.83
CA PRO A 215 3.62 10.45 10.53
C PRO A 215 2.93 9.27 9.82
N SER A 216 2.25 8.40 10.59
CA SER A 216 1.59 7.19 10.10
C SER A 216 0.11 7.36 9.78
N ASP A 217 -0.48 8.53 10.04
CA ASP A 217 -1.93 8.74 9.85
C ASP A 217 -2.29 8.92 8.37
N ILE A 218 -1.47 9.65 7.61
CA ILE A 218 -1.63 9.84 6.16
C ILE A 218 -0.52 9.06 5.44
N ILE A 219 -0.91 7.96 4.82
CA ILE A 219 -0.01 7.06 4.12
C ILE A 219 -0.25 7.21 2.61
N ILE A 220 0.78 7.53 1.83
CA ILE A 220 0.68 7.97 0.42
C ILE A 220 -0.20 7.07 -0.47
N ASP A 221 0.01 5.77 -0.46
CA ASP A 221 -0.77 4.77 -1.21
C ASP A 221 -2.24 4.70 -0.79
N ALA A 222 -2.55 4.97 0.48
CA ALA A 222 -3.91 4.94 1.01
C ALA A 222 -4.57 6.32 1.14
N SER A 223 -3.85 7.40 0.81
CA SER A 223 -4.33 8.78 0.93
C SER A 223 -4.47 9.48 -0.42
N MET A 224 -3.56 9.22 -1.36
CA MET A 224 -3.65 9.77 -2.71
C MET A 224 -4.86 9.23 -3.48
N PRO A 225 -5.16 7.91 -3.49
CA PRO A 225 -6.31 7.42 -4.24
C PRO A 225 -7.66 7.90 -3.70
N PRO A 226 -7.93 7.94 -2.37
CA PRO A 226 -9.15 8.56 -1.85
C PRO A 226 -9.25 10.05 -2.17
N MET A 227 -8.14 10.80 -2.09
CA MET A 227 -8.12 12.21 -2.52
C MET A 227 -8.56 12.34 -3.98
N ILE A 228 -8.02 11.51 -4.87
CA ILE A 228 -8.36 11.50 -6.30
C ILE A 228 -9.83 11.09 -6.52
N ARG A 229 -10.31 10.07 -5.81
CA ARG A 229 -11.70 9.58 -5.85
C ARG A 229 -12.69 10.66 -5.40
N ASP A 230 -12.33 11.42 -4.38
CA ASP A 230 -13.16 12.42 -3.73
C ASP A 230 -12.95 13.82 -4.33
N SER A 231 -12.95 13.91 -5.66
CA SER A 231 -12.87 15.17 -6.43
C SER A 231 -11.52 15.90 -6.38
N GLY A 232 -10.44 15.19 -6.03
CA GLY A 232 -9.14 15.82 -5.84
C GLY A 232 -9.03 16.57 -4.51
N ARG A 233 -9.88 16.28 -3.51
CA ARG A 233 -10.03 17.09 -2.30
C ARG A 233 -9.71 16.31 -1.03
N LEU A 234 -9.35 17.04 0.02
CA LEU A 234 -9.15 16.53 1.37
C LEU A 234 -9.99 17.33 2.36
N TRP A 235 -10.18 16.79 3.56
CA TRP A 235 -10.94 17.44 4.61
C TRP A 235 -10.14 18.61 5.21
N GLY A 236 -10.75 19.79 5.26
CA GLY A 236 -10.21 20.97 5.95
C GLY A 236 -10.67 21.07 7.40
N GLU A 237 -10.23 22.12 8.09
CA GLU A 237 -10.61 22.40 9.49
C GLU A 237 -12.12 22.56 9.66
N SER A 238 -12.80 23.05 8.63
CA SER A 238 -14.26 23.22 8.58
C SER A 238 -15.05 21.89 8.59
N GLY A 239 -14.36 20.76 8.40
CA GLY A 239 -15.00 19.47 8.19
C GLY A 239 -15.61 19.32 6.79
N GLU A 240 -15.20 20.14 5.83
CA GLU A 240 -15.62 20.07 4.42
C GLU A 240 -14.45 19.67 3.50
N LEU A 241 -14.77 19.19 2.30
CA LEU A 241 -13.78 18.84 1.29
C LEU A 241 -13.31 20.08 0.51
N GLU A 242 -12.00 20.31 0.51
CA GLU A 242 -11.34 21.46 -0.11
C GLU A 242 -10.20 20.99 -1.04
N ASP A 243 -9.90 21.79 -2.07
CA ASP A 243 -8.79 21.54 -2.98
C ASP A 243 -7.46 21.55 -2.21
N THR A 244 -6.51 20.74 -2.67
CA THR A 244 -5.26 20.51 -1.93
C THR A 244 -4.03 20.49 -2.83
N LYS A 245 -2.94 21.03 -2.31
CA LYS A 245 -1.59 20.74 -2.77
C LYS A 245 -1.09 19.49 -2.06
N ALA A 246 -1.04 18.38 -2.79
CA ALA A 246 -0.50 17.11 -2.32
C ALA A 246 1.03 17.09 -2.49
N VAL A 247 1.74 17.36 -1.40
CA VAL A 247 3.20 17.39 -1.35
C VAL A 247 3.75 15.97 -1.19
N ILE A 248 4.52 15.55 -2.19
CA ILE A 248 5.29 14.31 -2.23
C ILE A 248 6.73 14.73 -2.56
N PRO A 249 7.62 14.92 -1.57
CA PRO A 249 8.91 15.55 -1.81
C PRO A 249 9.78 14.85 -2.85
N ASP A 250 9.84 13.51 -2.81
CA ASP A 250 10.65 12.73 -3.75
C ASP A 250 9.95 12.53 -5.10
N SER A 251 10.65 12.88 -6.18
CA SER A 251 10.11 12.87 -7.54
C SER A 251 10.13 11.52 -8.24
N SER A 252 10.69 10.47 -7.62
CA SER A 252 10.75 9.12 -8.23
C SER A 252 9.37 8.61 -8.63
N TYR A 253 8.36 8.92 -7.82
CA TYR A 253 7.00 8.37 -7.98
C TYR A 253 5.90 9.43 -7.98
N ALA A 254 6.17 10.68 -7.56
CA ALA A 254 5.16 11.74 -7.47
C ALA A 254 4.42 11.99 -8.81
N GLY A 255 5.16 11.91 -9.93
CA GLY A 255 4.62 12.20 -11.26
C GLY A 255 3.48 11.29 -11.71
N ILE A 256 3.35 10.06 -11.17
CA ILE A 256 2.24 9.18 -11.54
C ILE A 256 0.90 9.71 -11.01
N TYR A 257 0.90 10.27 -9.80
CA TYR A 257 -0.30 10.83 -9.20
C TYR A 257 -0.65 12.17 -9.85
N ASP A 258 0.35 12.99 -10.17
CA ASP A 258 0.15 14.22 -10.95
C ASP A 258 -0.52 13.94 -12.30
N ALA A 259 -0.09 12.89 -13.01
CA ALA A 259 -0.71 12.48 -14.27
C ALA A 259 -2.19 12.10 -14.09
N VAL A 260 -2.55 11.40 -13.02
CA VAL A 260 -3.95 11.03 -12.73
C VAL A 260 -4.78 12.25 -12.36
N VAL A 261 -4.25 13.16 -11.53
CA VAL A 261 -4.92 14.42 -11.18
C VAL A 261 -5.21 15.24 -12.44
N LYS A 262 -4.21 15.41 -13.32
CA LYS A 262 -4.36 16.13 -14.59
C LYS A 262 -5.34 15.46 -15.54
N ASP A 263 -5.33 14.14 -15.61
CA ASP A 263 -6.29 13.38 -16.41
C ASP A 263 -7.73 13.58 -15.89
N CYS A 264 -7.95 13.54 -14.57
CA CYS A 264 -9.26 13.82 -13.99
C CYS A 264 -9.72 15.27 -14.18
N GLN A 265 -8.79 16.25 -14.12
CA GLN A 265 -9.09 17.64 -14.44
C GLN A 265 -9.51 17.83 -15.91
N ALA A 266 -8.87 17.11 -16.83
CA ALA A 266 -9.14 17.19 -18.26
C ALA A 266 -10.40 16.41 -18.69
N ASN A 267 -10.62 15.23 -18.09
CA ASN A 267 -11.58 14.23 -18.57
C ASN A 267 -12.68 13.89 -17.55
N GLY A 268 -12.70 14.55 -16.39
CA GLY A 268 -13.60 14.26 -15.28
C GLY A 268 -13.24 12.98 -14.53
N GLN A 269 -14.08 12.62 -13.54
CA GLN A 269 -13.94 11.40 -12.76
C GLN A 269 -13.98 10.14 -13.63
N PHE A 270 -13.37 9.05 -13.15
CA PHE A 270 -13.54 7.73 -13.76
C PHE A 270 -14.99 7.23 -13.59
N ASP A 271 -15.41 6.35 -14.50
CA ASP A 271 -16.68 5.64 -14.44
C ASP A 271 -16.43 4.14 -14.17
N PRO A 272 -16.63 3.67 -12.92
CA PRO A 272 -16.47 2.26 -12.56
C PRO A 272 -17.35 1.29 -13.35
N ALA A 273 -18.47 1.76 -13.92
CA ALA A 273 -19.38 0.95 -14.71
C ALA A 273 -18.78 0.54 -16.07
N THR A 274 -17.90 1.37 -16.63
CA THR A 274 -17.38 1.21 -17.98
C THR A 274 -15.86 1.07 -18.06
N MET A 275 -15.12 1.52 -17.04
CA MET A 275 -13.66 1.52 -17.07
C MET A 275 -13.06 0.11 -17.14
N GLY A 276 -11.87 0.03 -17.75
CA GLY A 276 -11.02 -1.15 -17.78
C GLY A 276 -10.39 -1.43 -16.42
N SER A 277 -9.34 -2.23 -16.41
CA SER A 277 -8.58 -2.59 -15.21
C SER A 277 -7.08 -2.49 -15.42
N VAL A 278 -6.36 -2.12 -14.36
CA VAL A 278 -4.89 -2.09 -14.37
C VAL A 278 -4.33 -3.07 -13.33
N PRO A 279 -4.20 -4.37 -13.67
CA PRO A 279 -3.50 -5.33 -12.82
C PRO A 279 -2.01 -4.99 -12.70
N ASN A 280 -1.34 -5.57 -11.71
CA ASN A 280 0.06 -5.31 -11.43
C ASN A 280 0.88 -6.61 -11.28
N VAL A 281 2.03 -6.62 -11.96
CA VAL A 281 3.12 -7.58 -11.75
C VAL A 281 4.28 -6.84 -11.10
N GLY A 282 4.51 -7.11 -9.81
CA GLY A 282 5.40 -6.32 -8.97
C GLY A 282 6.66 -7.04 -8.53
N LEU A 283 7.82 -6.44 -8.79
CA LEU A 283 9.11 -6.89 -8.27
C LEU A 283 9.16 -6.68 -6.75
N MET A 284 9.35 -7.75 -5.98
CA MET A 284 9.41 -7.62 -4.50
C MET A 284 10.19 -8.72 -3.79
N ALA A 285 10.51 -9.83 -4.48
CA ALA A 285 11.14 -10.97 -3.84
C ALA A 285 12.48 -10.57 -3.19
N GLN A 286 12.79 -11.19 -2.05
CA GLN A 286 14.06 -10.99 -1.31
C GLN A 286 14.35 -9.52 -0.92
N LYS A 287 13.29 -8.77 -0.60
CA LYS A 287 13.35 -7.35 -0.17
C LYS A 287 13.94 -6.44 -1.25
N ALA A 288 13.49 -6.60 -2.49
CA ALA A 288 13.93 -5.79 -3.62
C ALA A 288 13.78 -4.29 -3.35
N GLU A 289 14.75 -3.51 -3.84
CA GLU A 289 14.71 -2.03 -3.87
C GLU A 289 14.55 -1.40 -2.48
N GLU A 290 13.73 -0.35 -2.33
CA GLU A 290 13.65 0.47 -1.12
C GLU A 290 13.20 -0.30 0.13
N TYR A 291 12.43 -1.39 -0.04
CA TYR A 291 11.95 -2.21 1.09
C TYR A 291 13.09 -2.99 1.76
N GLY A 292 14.22 -3.14 1.06
CA GLY A 292 15.46 -3.67 1.60
C GLY A 292 16.39 -2.61 2.18
N SER A 293 16.09 -1.31 2.04
CA SER A 293 17.06 -0.22 2.30
C SER A 293 17.21 0.17 3.76
N HIS A 294 16.30 -0.23 4.65
CA HIS A 294 16.17 0.39 5.97
C HIS A 294 17.43 0.31 6.85
N ASP A 295 18.23 -0.74 6.68
CA ASP A 295 19.47 -0.96 7.41
C ASP A 295 20.71 -0.39 6.69
N LYS A 296 20.46 0.35 5.61
CA LYS A 296 21.38 1.07 4.72
C LYS A 296 20.93 2.52 4.50
N THR A 297 20.02 3.04 5.32
CA THR A 297 19.58 4.44 5.31
C THR A 297 20.18 5.17 6.52
N PHE A 298 20.78 6.33 6.28
CA PHE A 298 21.48 7.11 7.31
C PHE A 298 21.16 8.60 7.19
N GLU A 299 20.94 9.25 8.34
CA GLU A 299 21.01 10.71 8.43
C GLU A 299 22.48 11.09 8.59
N VAL A 300 23.01 11.90 7.68
CA VAL A 300 24.42 12.27 7.62
C VAL A 300 24.75 13.23 8.78
N THR A 301 25.70 12.88 9.64
CA THR A 301 25.97 13.65 10.87
C THR A 301 26.93 14.82 10.67
N SER A 302 27.72 14.83 9.60
CA SER A 302 28.67 15.88 9.26
C SER A 302 28.95 15.90 7.76
N PRO A 303 29.37 17.03 7.15
CA PRO A 303 29.68 17.07 5.73
C PRO A 303 30.86 16.16 5.36
N GLY A 304 30.77 15.52 4.20
CA GLY A 304 31.79 14.57 3.74
C GLY A 304 31.36 13.82 2.48
N THR A 305 31.88 12.60 2.34
CA THR A 305 31.56 11.70 1.22
C THR A 305 31.02 10.37 1.75
N MET A 306 29.85 9.97 1.28
CA MET A 306 29.31 8.63 1.50
C MET A 306 29.80 7.69 0.41
N ARG A 307 30.31 6.51 0.78
CA ARG A 307 30.86 5.54 -0.17
C ARG A 307 30.35 4.13 0.11
N VAL A 308 30.13 3.37 -0.95
CA VAL A 308 30.05 1.91 -0.90
C VAL A 308 31.37 1.36 -1.43
N VAL A 309 32.10 0.61 -0.61
CA VAL A 309 33.45 0.12 -0.93
C VAL A 309 33.46 -1.41 -0.85
N ASP A 310 33.95 -2.07 -1.90
CA ASP A 310 34.02 -3.52 -1.95
C ASP A 310 35.18 -4.11 -1.10
N GLY A 311 35.26 -5.44 -1.07
CA GLY A 311 36.27 -6.18 -0.30
C GLY A 311 37.70 -6.04 -0.82
N THR A 312 37.88 -5.50 -2.03
CA THR A 312 39.19 -5.17 -2.60
C THR A 312 39.64 -3.74 -2.24
N GLY A 313 38.74 -2.93 -1.68
CA GLY A 313 38.97 -1.51 -1.43
C GLY A 313 38.54 -0.60 -2.59
N THR A 314 37.87 -1.15 -3.62
CA THR A 314 37.37 -0.37 -4.76
C THR A 314 36.08 0.33 -4.38
N VAL A 315 35.99 1.63 -4.66
CA VAL A 315 34.76 2.42 -4.47
C VAL A 315 33.79 2.06 -5.59
N LEU A 316 32.63 1.53 -5.22
CA LEU A 316 31.56 1.14 -6.14
C LEU A 316 30.65 2.32 -6.47
N LEU A 317 30.21 3.05 -5.43
CA LEU A 317 29.32 4.20 -5.54
C LEU A 317 29.77 5.26 -4.51
N GLU A 318 29.72 6.55 -4.88
CA GLU A 318 30.03 7.64 -3.95
C GLU A 318 29.21 8.91 -4.19
N HIS A 319 28.95 9.66 -3.11
CA HIS A 319 28.21 10.92 -3.11
C HIS A 319 28.86 11.92 -2.17
N GLU A 320 29.02 13.17 -2.59
CA GLU A 320 29.26 14.28 -1.67
C GLU A 320 27.95 14.60 -0.93
N VAL A 321 28.02 14.71 0.40
CA VAL A 321 26.84 14.92 1.25
C VAL A 321 27.07 16.02 2.29
N GLY A 322 25.99 16.71 2.63
CA GLY A 322 25.92 17.69 3.70
C GLY A 322 25.39 17.12 5.02
N GLN A 323 25.53 17.90 6.10
CA GLN A 323 24.94 17.54 7.38
C GLN A 323 23.41 17.53 7.32
N GLY A 324 22.82 16.45 7.80
CA GLY A 324 21.38 16.21 7.84
C GLY A 324 20.79 15.67 6.54
N ASP A 325 21.60 15.51 5.49
CA ASP A 325 21.16 14.81 4.29
C ASP A 325 20.78 13.37 4.63
N ILE A 326 19.78 12.84 3.92
CA ILE A 326 19.34 11.46 4.10
C ILE A 326 19.97 10.65 2.98
N TRP A 327 20.92 9.78 3.30
CA TRP A 327 21.55 8.89 2.32
C TRP A 327 20.97 7.49 2.41
N ARG A 328 20.80 6.79 1.29
CA ARG A 328 20.34 5.39 1.27
C ARG A 328 21.01 4.58 0.16
N ALA A 329 21.07 3.26 0.35
CA ALA A 329 21.38 2.29 -0.69
C ALA A 329 20.36 1.15 -0.72
N CYS A 330 20.05 0.66 -1.93
CA CYS A 330 19.15 -0.47 -2.15
C CYS A 330 19.86 -1.61 -2.90
N GLN A 331 19.26 -2.80 -2.83
CA GLN A 331 19.77 -3.99 -3.52
C GLN A 331 18.61 -4.69 -4.22
N THR A 332 18.85 -5.10 -5.45
CA THR A 332 17.88 -5.87 -6.23
C THR A 332 18.57 -7.05 -6.88
N LYS A 333 18.27 -8.24 -6.37
CA LYS A 333 18.95 -9.48 -6.77
C LYS A 333 18.48 -9.91 -8.15
N ASP A 334 19.39 -10.55 -8.88
CA ASP A 334 19.18 -10.93 -10.27
C ASP A 334 18.06 -11.97 -10.46
N ILE A 335 18.03 -13.00 -9.60
CA ILE A 335 17.00 -14.05 -9.64
C ILE A 335 15.57 -13.47 -9.51
N PRO A 336 15.28 -12.59 -8.52
CA PRO A 336 14.02 -11.86 -8.48
C PRO A 336 13.66 -11.10 -9.77
N ILE A 337 14.62 -10.48 -10.45
CA ILE A 337 14.36 -9.72 -11.68
C ILE A 337 13.98 -10.67 -12.82
N CYS A 338 14.73 -11.76 -12.99
CA CYS A 338 14.43 -12.79 -14.00
C CYS A 338 13.03 -13.39 -13.78
N ASP A 339 12.68 -13.79 -12.55
CA ASP A 339 11.34 -14.31 -12.25
C ASP A 339 10.24 -13.27 -12.51
N TRP A 340 10.48 -11.99 -12.17
CA TRP A 340 9.53 -10.90 -12.40
C TRP A 340 9.23 -10.69 -13.89
N VAL A 341 10.25 -10.74 -14.76
CA VAL A 341 10.07 -10.70 -16.22
C VAL A 341 9.27 -11.90 -16.71
N GLY A 342 9.62 -13.10 -16.26
CA GLY A 342 8.88 -14.31 -16.61
C GLY A 342 7.43 -14.29 -16.15
N LEU A 343 7.15 -13.75 -14.97
CA LEU A 343 5.79 -13.57 -14.45
C LEU A 343 4.99 -12.60 -15.32
N ALA A 344 5.60 -11.49 -15.75
CA ALA A 344 4.96 -10.53 -16.64
C ALA A 344 4.56 -11.16 -17.99
N VAL A 345 5.46 -11.93 -18.61
CA VAL A 345 5.18 -12.65 -19.86
C VAL A 345 4.05 -13.66 -19.68
N ARG A 346 4.11 -14.48 -18.61
CA ARG A 346 3.05 -15.45 -18.30
C ARG A 346 1.70 -14.76 -18.12
N ARG A 347 1.65 -13.62 -17.44
CA ARG A 347 0.41 -12.87 -17.25
C ARG A 347 -0.13 -12.26 -18.54
N ALA A 348 0.72 -11.60 -19.32
CA ALA A 348 0.34 -11.03 -20.61
C ALA A 348 -0.24 -12.10 -21.55
N ARG A 349 0.40 -13.28 -21.60
CA ARG A 349 -0.08 -14.42 -22.39
C ARG A 349 -1.41 -14.97 -21.88
N ALA A 350 -1.55 -15.13 -20.57
CA ALA A 350 -2.77 -15.69 -19.97
C ALA A 350 -4.00 -14.79 -20.13
N SER A 351 -3.82 -13.46 -20.18
CA SER A 351 -4.93 -12.50 -20.31
C SER A 351 -5.12 -11.92 -21.70
N GLY A 352 -4.10 -11.98 -22.57
CA GLY A 352 -4.10 -11.27 -23.85
C GLY A 352 -4.05 -9.74 -23.72
N VAL A 353 -3.69 -9.22 -22.54
CA VAL A 353 -3.66 -7.78 -22.23
C VAL A 353 -2.23 -7.24 -22.43
N PRO A 354 -2.05 -6.03 -22.99
CA PRO A 354 -0.73 -5.39 -23.07
C PRO A 354 -0.05 -5.25 -21.71
N ALA A 355 1.24 -5.52 -21.65
CA ALA A 355 2.05 -5.38 -20.45
C ALA A 355 3.10 -4.28 -20.62
N VAL A 356 3.09 -3.30 -19.71
CA VAL A 356 3.99 -2.16 -19.75
C VAL A 356 4.93 -2.23 -18.56
N PHE A 357 6.23 -2.24 -18.79
CA PHE A 357 7.27 -2.06 -17.76
C PHE A 357 7.43 -0.57 -17.47
N TRP A 358 7.21 -0.17 -16.21
CA TRP A 358 7.25 1.24 -15.80
C TRP A 358 8.66 1.59 -15.31
N LEU A 359 9.56 1.84 -16.25
CA LEU A 359 10.98 2.05 -15.98
C LEU A 359 11.47 3.31 -16.69
N ASN A 360 12.00 4.25 -15.94
CA ASN A 360 12.52 5.50 -16.46
C ASN A 360 13.99 5.37 -16.84
N ARG A 361 14.32 5.38 -18.14
CA ARG A 361 15.71 5.34 -18.63
C ARG A 361 16.62 6.44 -18.06
N LYS A 362 16.07 7.53 -17.51
CA LYS A 362 16.84 8.62 -16.86
C LYS A 362 17.17 8.36 -15.39
N ARG A 363 16.52 7.39 -14.75
CA ARG A 363 16.82 6.97 -13.37
C ARG A 363 17.86 5.84 -13.43
N ALA A 364 18.95 5.98 -12.68
CA ALA A 364 20.12 5.12 -12.83
C ALA A 364 19.78 3.64 -12.55
N HIS A 365 19.00 3.37 -11.50
CA HIS A 365 18.52 2.04 -11.15
C HIS A 365 17.64 1.44 -12.25
N ASP A 366 16.65 2.20 -12.72
CA ASP A 366 15.75 1.75 -13.78
C ASP A 366 16.52 1.45 -15.07
N ALA A 367 17.58 2.22 -15.39
CA ALA A 367 18.42 1.93 -16.55
C ALA A 367 19.14 0.57 -16.44
N GLU A 368 19.58 0.16 -15.25
CA GLU A 368 20.12 -1.18 -15.01
C GLU A 368 19.02 -2.26 -15.13
N LEU A 369 17.83 -2.01 -14.58
CA LEU A 369 16.69 -2.93 -14.70
C LEU A 369 16.26 -3.11 -16.16
N ILE A 370 16.22 -2.04 -16.96
CA ILE A 370 15.85 -2.10 -18.36
C ILE A 370 16.76 -3.03 -19.14
N ARG A 371 18.08 -2.97 -18.92
CA ARG A 371 19.03 -3.90 -19.57
C ARG A 371 18.75 -5.35 -19.22
N LYS A 372 18.35 -5.62 -17.97
CA LYS A 372 17.97 -6.97 -17.53
C LYS A 372 16.64 -7.41 -18.11
N VAL A 373 15.65 -6.52 -18.17
CA VAL A 373 14.35 -6.81 -18.80
C VAL A 373 14.55 -7.12 -20.28
N GLU A 374 15.30 -6.30 -21.01
CA GLU A 374 15.61 -6.51 -22.42
C GLU A 374 16.29 -7.87 -22.64
N ALA A 375 17.28 -8.22 -21.80
CA ALA A 375 17.95 -9.53 -21.87
C ALA A 375 17.01 -10.71 -21.55
N TYR A 376 16.25 -10.65 -20.45
CA TYR A 376 15.42 -11.79 -20.02
C TYR A 376 14.17 -11.98 -20.87
N LEU A 377 13.70 -10.95 -21.59
CA LEU A 377 12.63 -11.12 -22.57
C LEU A 377 13.07 -12.02 -23.75
N GLU A 378 14.37 -12.11 -24.05
CA GLU A 378 14.89 -13.02 -25.10
C GLU A 378 14.76 -14.51 -24.72
N ASP A 379 14.70 -14.82 -23.42
CA ASP A 379 14.53 -16.18 -22.90
C ASP A 379 13.06 -16.64 -22.91
N HIS A 380 12.14 -15.79 -23.37
CA HIS A 380 10.71 -16.05 -23.36
C HIS A 380 10.09 -15.94 -24.75
N ASP A 381 9.10 -16.79 -25.02
CA ASP A 381 8.26 -16.63 -26.20
C ASP A 381 7.36 -15.39 -26.01
N THR A 382 7.62 -14.35 -26.79
CA THR A 382 6.87 -13.08 -26.80
C THR A 382 6.06 -12.89 -28.08
N GLU A 383 5.98 -13.90 -28.95
CA GLU A 383 5.21 -13.82 -30.19
C GLU A 383 3.73 -13.56 -29.89
N GLY A 384 3.16 -12.55 -30.55
CA GLY A 384 1.77 -12.14 -30.36
C GLY A 384 1.48 -11.37 -29.07
N LEU A 385 2.48 -11.10 -28.22
CA LEU A 385 2.32 -10.29 -27.02
C LEU A 385 2.64 -8.81 -27.30
N HIS A 386 1.90 -7.90 -26.66
CA HIS A 386 2.23 -6.47 -26.64
C HIS A 386 2.95 -6.14 -25.34
N ILE A 387 4.27 -6.02 -25.39
CA ILE A 387 5.12 -5.68 -24.25
C ILE A 387 5.87 -4.39 -24.55
N GLU A 388 5.79 -3.41 -23.66
CA GLU A 388 6.48 -2.12 -23.79
C GLU A 388 7.27 -1.74 -22.53
N ILE A 389 8.25 -0.85 -22.69
CA ILE A 389 8.98 -0.23 -21.58
C ILE A 389 8.79 1.29 -21.71
N LEU A 390 8.09 1.90 -20.75
CA LEU A 390 7.75 3.32 -20.72
C LEU A 390 8.16 3.93 -19.37
N ALA A 391 8.52 5.23 -19.35
CA ALA A 391 8.74 5.91 -18.09
C ALA A 391 7.43 5.96 -17.26
N PRO A 392 7.46 5.97 -15.91
CA PRO A 392 6.24 5.86 -15.09
C PRO A 392 5.13 6.84 -15.44
N VAL A 393 5.46 8.10 -15.80
CA VAL A 393 4.45 9.09 -16.22
C VAL A 393 3.84 8.74 -17.58
N GLU A 394 4.65 8.32 -18.55
CA GLU A 394 4.19 7.90 -19.88
C GLU A 394 3.34 6.63 -19.79
N ALA A 395 3.77 5.67 -18.98
CA ALA A 395 3.06 4.43 -18.70
C ALA A 395 1.71 4.68 -18.01
N MET A 396 1.67 5.63 -17.08
CA MET A 396 0.42 6.08 -16.44
C MET A 396 -0.52 6.68 -17.48
N VAL A 397 -0.07 7.66 -18.28
CA VAL A 397 -0.90 8.28 -19.33
C VAL A 397 -1.46 7.23 -20.31
N PHE A 398 -0.62 6.33 -20.81
CA PHE A 398 -1.03 5.22 -21.67
C PHE A 398 -2.11 4.34 -20.99
N SER A 399 -1.92 4.01 -19.72
CA SER A 399 -2.86 3.19 -18.95
C SER A 399 -4.19 3.93 -18.72
N LEU A 400 -4.16 5.23 -18.43
CA LEU A 400 -5.36 6.06 -18.21
C LEU A 400 -6.18 6.24 -19.50
N GLU A 401 -5.53 6.42 -20.64
CA GLU A 401 -6.22 6.47 -21.93
C GLU A 401 -6.97 5.16 -22.23
N ARG A 402 -6.32 4.02 -21.96
CA ARG A 402 -6.91 2.68 -22.14
C ARG A 402 -8.03 2.41 -21.15
N ILE A 403 -7.82 2.70 -19.86
CA ILE A 403 -8.80 2.41 -18.81
C ILE A 403 -10.11 3.16 -19.05
N ARG A 404 -10.05 4.41 -19.56
CA ARG A 404 -11.25 5.20 -19.93
C ARG A 404 -12.01 4.64 -21.12
N ARG A 405 -11.35 3.89 -22.01
CA ARG A 405 -11.99 3.17 -23.14
C ARG A 405 -12.53 1.79 -22.75
N GLY A 406 -12.45 1.41 -21.48
CA GLY A 406 -12.83 0.07 -21.03
C GLY A 406 -11.78 -1.00 -21.30
N GLU A 407 -10.56 -0.60 -21.67
CA GLU A 407 -9.45 -1.50 -22.02
C GLU A 407 -8.53 -1.72 -20.82
N ASP A 408 -8.01 -2.94 -20.69
CA ASP A 408 -7.10 -3.30 -19.59
C ASP A 408 -5.63 -3.03 -19.96
N THR A 409 -4.77 -2.82 -18.96
CA THR A 409 -3.30 -2.70 -19.14
C THR A 409 -2.58 -3.32 -17.95
N ILE A 410 -1.66 -4.27 -18.17
CA ILE A 410 -0.84 -4.81 -17.08
C ILE A 410 0.28 -3.81 -16.78
N SER A 411 0.33 -3.31 -15.55
CA SER A 411 1.47 -2.57 -15.02
C SER A 411 2.54 -3.53 -14.49
N VAL A 412 3.75 -3.45 -15.02
CA VAL A 412 4.89 -4.28 -14.61
C VAL A 412 5.90 -3.36 -13.93
N THR A 413 6.01 -3.41 -12.61
CA THR A 413 6.66 -2.35 -11.84
C THR A 413 7.62 -2.85 -10.77
N GLY A 414 8.49 -1.94 -10.32
CA GLY A 414 9.23 -2.09 -9.05
C GLY A 414 8.30 -2.16 -7.82
N ASN A 415 8.91 -2.36 -6.66
CA ASN A 415 8.31 -2.66 -5.38
C ASN A 415 7.44 -1.50 -4.85
N VAL A 416 7.93 -0.27 -4.93
CA VAL A 416 7.18 0.92 -4.46
C VAL A 416 5.97 1.17 -5.36
N LEU A 417 6.16 1.17 -6.69
CA LEU A 417 5.05 1.34 -7.63
C LEU A 417 4.03 0.19 -7.56
N ARG A 418 4.45 -1.05 -7.25
CA ARG A 418 3.49 -2.13 -6.96
C ARG A 418 2.56 -1.72 -5.83
N ASP A 419 3.11 -1.22 -4.73
CA ASP A 419 2.31 -0.73 -3.60
C ASP A 419 1.32 0.35 -4.05
N TYR A 420 1.82 1.39 -4.73
CA TYR A 420 1.02 2.56 -5.08
C TYR A 420 -0.09 2.23 -6.08
N LEU A 421 0.22 1.48 -7.13
CA LEU A 421 -0.73 1.15 -8.19
C LEU A 421 -1.78 0.13 -7.74
N THR A 422 -1.42 -0.77 -6.82
CA THR A 422 -2.36 -1.77 -6.28
C THR A 422 -3.29 -1.25 -5.19
N ASP A 423 -3.10 -0.01 -4.74
CA ASP A 423 -4.12 0.76 -4.04
C ASP A 423 -4.86 1.73 -4.97
N LEU A 424 -4.13 2.45 -5.83
CA LEU A 424 -4.68 3.47 -6.73
C LEU A 424 -5.80 2.92 -7.61
N PHE A 425 -5.49 1.97 -8.50
CA PHE A 425 -6.47 1.50 -9.46
C PHE A 425 -7.63 0.76 -8.79
N PRO A 426 -7.42 -0.14 -7.82
CA PRO A 426 -8.53 -0.80 -7.13
C PRO A 426 -9.46 0.15 -6.37
N ILE A 427 -8.94 1.23 -5.78
CA ILE A 427 -9.80 2.24 -5.14
C ILE A 427 -10.66 2.96 -6.18
N LEU A 428 -10.11 3.29 -7.36
CA LEU A 428 -10.86 3.93 -8.44
C LEU A 428 -11.85 2.96 -9.12
N GLU A 429 -11.48 1.69 -9.26
CA GLU A 429 -12.27 0.67 -9.97
C GLU A 429 -13.36 0.04 -9.08
N LEU A 430 -13.04 -0.24 -7.82
CA LEU A 430 -13.82 -1.09 -6.91
C LEU A 430 -14.27 -0.34 -5.66
N GLY A 431 -13.79 0.89 -5.46
CA GLY A 431 -14.02 1.68 -4.24
C GLY A 431 -13.13 1.26 -3.06
N THR A 432 -12.35 0.19 -3.19
CA THR A 432 -11.47 -0.35 -2.15
C THR A 432 -10.39 -1.27 -2.75
N SER A 433 -9.20 -1.28 -2.15
CA SER A 433 -8.11 -2.23 -2.46
C SER A 433 -8.20 -3.55 -1.68
N ALA A 434 -9.17 -3.69 -0.77
CA ALA A 434 -9.36 -4.91 0.01
C ALA A 434 -9.92 -6.10 -0.81
N ARG A 435 -10.48 -5.83 -1.99
CA ARG A 435 -11.16 -6.83 -2.84
C ARG A 435 -10.29 -7.27 -4.02
N MET A 436 -9.01 -7.52 -3.75
CA MET A 436 -8.01 -7.87 -4.76
C MET A 436 -7.47 -9.28 -4.52
N LEU A 437 -7.18 -10.00 -5.60
CA LEU A 437 -6.30 -11.16 -5.54
C LEU A 437 -4.86 -10.68 -5.39
N SER A 438 -4.12 -11.26 -4.46
CA SER A 438 -2.70 -10.99 -4.23
C SER A 438 -1.95 -12.31 -4.14
N ILE A 439 -1.49 -12.79 -5.29
CA ILE A 439 -0.81 -14.07 -5.45
C ILE A 439 0.70 -13.81 -5.46
N VAL A 440 1.44 -14.64 -4.74
CA VAL A 440 2.90 -14.60 -4.66
C VAL A 440 3.44 -15.97 -5.04
N PRO A 441 3.73 -16.22 -6.32
CA PRO A 441 4.43 -17.43 -6.75
C PRO A 441 5.83 -17.41 -6.13
N LEU A 442 6.10 -18.34 -5.21
CA LEU A 442 7.37 -18.39 -4.50
C LEU A 442 8.46 -18.90 -5.45
N LEU A 443 9.66 -18.34 -5.33
CA LEU A 443 10.82 -18.69 -6.17
C LEU A 443 11.20 -20.18 -6.07
N ASN A 444 10.80 -20.87 -5.00
CA ASN A 444 11.03 -22.30 -4.78
C ASN A 444 9.88 -23.21 -5.29
N GLY A 445 8.91 -22.66 -6.01
CA GLY A 445 7.78 -23.39 -6.60
C GLY A 445 6.52 -23.48 -5.74
N GLY A 446 6.53 -22.96 -4.51
CA GLY A 446 5.32 -22.85 -3.69
C GLY A 446 4.42 -21.66 -4.06
N GLY A 447 3.29 -21.51 -3.36
CA GLY A 447 2.39 -20.37 -3.49
C GLY A 447 2.10 -19.71 -2.15
N LEU A 448 2.13 -18.38 -2.11
CA LEU A 448 1.61 -17.57 -1.01
C LEU A 448 0.44 -16.73 -1.53
N PHE A 449 -0.67 -16.69 -0.78
CA PHE A 449 -1.90 -16.01 -1.17
C PHE A 449 -2.27 -15.02 -0.08
N GLU A 450 -2.01 -13.73 -0.31
CA GLU A 450 -2.42 -12.68 0.61
C GLU A 450 -3.92 -12.40 0.42
N THR A 451 -4.67 -12.31 1.51
CA THR A 451 -6.14 -12.14 1.48
C THR A 451 -6.57 -10.73 1.10
N GLY A 452 -5.64 -9.80 0.89
CA GLY A 452 -5.93 -8.43 0.47
C GLY A 452 -4.71 -7.53 0.67
N ALA A 453 -4.83 -6.27 0.24
CA ALA A 453 -3.76 -5.27 0.39
C ALA A 453 -3.84 -4.44 1.68
N GLY A 454 -4.96 -4.52 2.42
CA GLY A 454 -5.25 -3.69 3.60
C GLY A 454 -4.63 -4.17 4.93
N GLY A 455 -4.91 -3.43 6.01
CA GLY A 455 -4.49 -3.76 7.39
C GLY A 455 -5.57 -4.49 8.22
N SER A 456 -5.28 -4.75 9.50
CA SER A 456 -6.14 -5.54 10.41
C SER A 456 -7.33 -4.79 11.04
N ALA A 457 -7.70 -3.62 10.48
CA ALA A 457 -8.87 -2.81 10.84
C ALA A 457 -9.25 -2.71 12.34
N PRO A 458 -8.45 -2.02 13.20
CA PRO A 458 -8.73 -1.90 14.65
C PRO A 458 -10.13 -1.36 15.02
N LYS A 459 -10.70 -0.49 14.18
CA LYS A 459 -12.06 0.06 14.38
C LYS A 459 -13.16 -1.00 14.23
N HIS A 460 -12.88 -2.16 13.63
CA HIS A 460 -13.84 -3.27 13.51
C HIS A 460 -13.93 -4.03 14.84
N VAL A 461 -12.78 -4.27 15.49
CA VAL A 461 -12.72 -4.88 16.83
C VAL A 461 -13.47 -4.03 17.86
N GLN A 462 -13.29 -2.70 17.84
CA GLN A 462 -14.00 -1.79 18.74
C GLN A 462 -15.54 -1.88 18.60
N GLN A 463 -16.05 -2.07 17.37
CA GLN A 463 -17.49 -2.26 17.17
C GLN A 463 -17.92 -3.64 17.69
N PHE A 464 -17.15 -4.67 17.40
CA PHE A 464 -17.45 -6.02 17.87
C PHE A 464 -17.49 -6.09 19.40
N GLU A 465 -16.52 -5.51 20.09
CA GLU A 465 -16.49 -5.48 21.56
C GLU A 465 -17.66 -4.66 22.14
N LYS A 466 -18.06 -3.56 21.49
CA LYS A 466 -19.11 -2.65 21.98
C LYS A 466 -20.52 -3.20 21.76
N GLU A 467 -20.78 -3.77 20.59
CA GLU A 467 -22.15 -4.07 20.14
C GLU A 467 -22.26 -5.41 19.40
N GLY A 468 -21.23 -6.26 19.48
CA GLY A 468 -21.27 -7.63 18.97
C GLY A 468 -21.43 -7.74 17.46
N HIS A 469 -21.11 -6.69 16.70
CA HIS A 469 -21.24 -6.65 15.24
C HIS A 469 -19.87 -6.54 14.58
N LEU A 470 -19.52 -7.49 13.71
CA LEU A 470 -18.25 -7.50 12.99
C LEU A 470 -18.45 -7.14 11.50
N ARG A 471 -18.13 -5.91 11.12
CA ARG A 471 -18.23 -5.41 9.73
C ARG A 471 -17.03 -5.75 8.83
N TRP A 472 -16.23 -6.76 9.18
CA TRP A 472 -15.09 -7.19 8.36
C TRP A 472 -15.57 -7.97 7.14
N ASP A 473 -15.13 -7.58 5.95
CA ASP A 473 -15.47 -8.26 4.69
C ASP A 473 -14.40 -9.31 4.34
N SER A 474 -14.73 -10.59 4.57
CA SER A 474 -13.85 -11.73 4.31
C SER A 474 -13.75 -12.13 2.83
N LEU A 475 -14.31 -11.34 1.89
CA LEU A 475 -14.23 -11.63 0.45
C LEU A 475 -12.80 -11.93 -0.02
N GLY A 476 -11.83 -11.19 0.51
CA GLY A 476 -10.41 -11.40 0.29
C GLY A 476 -9.89 -12.80 0.64
N GLU A 477 -10.37 -13.35 1.76
CA GLU A 477 -10.03 -14.71 2.22
C GLU A 477 -10.63 -15.76 1.27
N TYR A 478 -11.86 -15.55 0.80
CA TYR A 478 -12.55 -16.49 -0.10
C TYR A 478 -11.82 -16.58 -1.44
N MET A 479 -11.41 -15.43 -1.98
CA MET A 479 -10.67 -15.34 -3.24
C MET A 479 -9.26 -15.94 -3.11
N ALA A 480 -8.56 -15.67 -2.00
CA ALA A 480 -7.25 -16.26 -1.74
C ALA A 480 -7.32 -17.78 -1.57
N LEU A 481 -8.37 -18.29 -0.92
CA LEU A 481 -8.61 -19.73 -0.78
C LEU A 481 -8.90 -20.39 -2.13
N ALA A 482 -9.74 -19.78 -2.97
CA ALA A 482 -10.02 -20.28 -4.32
C ALA A 482 -8.73 -20.37 -5.16
N ALA A 483 -7.92 -19.30 -5.16
CA ALA A 483 -6.64 -19.28 -5.86
C ALA A 483 -5.64 -20.31 -5.30
N SER A 484 -5.62 -20.52 -3.98
CA SER A 484 -4.80 -21.53 -3.33
C SER A 484 -5.18 -22.96 -3.75
N LEU A 485 -6.48 -23.26 -3.79
CA LEU A 485 -7.01 -24.55 -4.23
C LEU A 485 -6.75 -24.81 -5.72
N GLN A 486 -6.93 -23.79 -6.57
CA GLN A 486 -6.59 -23.87 -7.99
C GLN A 486 -5.09 -24.13 -8.21
N HIS A 487 -4.22 -23.39 -7.49
CA HIS A 487 -2.77 -23.62 -7.53
C HIS A 487 -2.41 -25.05 -7.09
N LEU A 488 -3.04 -25.57 -6.05
CA LEU A 488 -2.84 -26.95 -5.61
C LEU A 488 -3.29 -27.94 -6.69
N GLY A 489 -4.43 -27.69 -7.32
CA GLY A 489 -4.96 -28.51 -8.41
C GLY A 489 -4.03 -28.54 -9.63
N GLU A 490 -3.53 -27.38 -10.06
CA GLU A 490 -2.66 -27.24 -11.23
C GLU A 490 -1.26 -27.81 -11.00
N ASN A 491 -0.64 -27.53 -9.85
CA ASN A 491 0.76 -27.90 -9.60
C ASN A 491 0.96 -29.33 -9.09
N PHE A 492 -0.07 -29.94 -8.51
CA PHE A 492 0.01 -31.28 -7.93
C PHE A 492 -0.95 -32.28 -8.58
N ASP A 493 -1.56 -31.93 -9.72
CA ASP A 493 -2.52 -32.77 -10.45
C ASP A 493 -3.64 -33.29 -9.53
N ASN A 494 -4.26 -32.38 -8.78
CA ASN A 494 -5.32 -32.68 -7.82
C ASN A 494 -6.68 -32.18 -8.34
N PRO A 495 -7.45 -33.03 -9.04
CA PRO A 495 -8.73 -32.62 -9.63
C PRO A 495 -9.77 -32.19 -8.58
N GLY A 496 -9.79 -32.81 -7.41
CA GLY A 496 -10.72 -32.43 -6.34
C GLY A 496 -10.44 -31.02 -5.79
N ALA A 497 -9.16 -30.65 -5.66
CA ALA A 497 -8.78 -29.29 -5.27
C ALA A 497 -9.18 -28.26 -6.33
N ARG A 498 -9.05 -28.61 -7.62
CA ARG A 498 -9.53 -27.76 -8.72
C ARG A 498 -11.04 -27.55 -8.64
N VAL A 499 -11.82 -28.62 -8.45
CA VAL A 499 -13.28 -28.52 -8.29
C VAL A 499 -13.65 -27.65 -7.09
N LEU A 500 -12.97 -27.80 -5.95
CA LEU A 500 -13.19 -26.96 -4.77
C LEU A 500 -12.90 -25.48 -5.04
N GLY A 501 -11.80 -25.18 -5.76
CA GLY A 501 -11.45 -23.80 -6.13
C GLY A 501 -12.45 -23.17 -7.10
N ASP A 502 -12.82 -23.88 -8.17
CA ASP A 502 -13.73 -23.40 -9.21
C ASP A 502 -15.16 -23.19 -8.68
N THR A 503 -15.62 -24.09 -7.80
CA THR A 503 -16.92 -23.95 -7.14
C THR A 503 -16.92 -22.84 -6.09
N LEU A 504 -15.79 -22.55 -5.44
CA LEU A 504 -15.66 -21.41 -4.51
C LEU A 504 -15.66 -20.07 -5.26
N GLU A 505 -15.06 -20.01 -6.45
CA GLU A 505 -15.14 -18.83 -7.33
C GLU A 505 -16.60 -18.58 -7.79
N THR A 506 -17.32 -19.65 -8.12
CA THR A 506 -18.76 -19.59 -8.44
C THR A 506 -19.56 -19.08 -7.23
N ALA A 507 -19.33 -19.64 -6.05
CA ALA A 507 -19.98 -19.23 -4.81
C ALA A 507 -19.70 -17.76 -4.44
N THR A 508 -18.48 -17.29 -4.71
CA THR A 508 -18.09 -15.89 -4.50
C THR A 508 -18.86 -14.96 -5.45
N SER A 509 -19.13 -15.40 -6.68
CA SER A 509 -19.92 -14.65 -7.66
C SER A 509 -21.40 -14.56 -7.23
N ASP A 510 -21.97 -15.65 -6.71
CA ASP A 510 -23.32 -15.68 -6.15
C ASP A 510 -23.45 -14.82 -4.88
N TYR A 511 -22.44 -14.88 -4.01
CA TYR A 511 -22.31 -14.05 -2.81
C TYR A 511 -22.35 -12.55 -3.15
N LEU A 512 -21.61 -12.14 -4.17
CA LEU A 512 -21.56 -10.76 -4.63
C LEU A 512 -22.89 -10.34 -5.27
N SER A 513 -23.39 -11.11 -6.25
CA SER A 513 -24.61 -10.78 -6.99
C SER A 513 -25.86 -10.77 -6.09
N SER A 514 -25.88 -11.57 -5.03
CA SER A 514 -26.94 -11.58 -4.02
C SER A 514 -26.75 -10.54 -2.90
N ALA A 515 -25.75 -9.65 -3.03
CA ALA A 515 -25.42 -8.58 -2.09
C ALA A 515 -25.26 -9.05 -0.64
N ARG A 516 -24.60 -10.20 -0.43
CA ARG A 516 -24.44 -10.82 0.91
C ARG A 516 -23.21 -10.35 1.67
N SER A 517 -22.73 -9.13 1.40
CA SER A 517 -21.61 -8.53 2.15
C SER A 517 -22.04 -8.03 3.54
N PRO A 518 -21.11 -7.94 4.50
CA PRO A 518 -21.39 -7.39 5.82
C PRO A 518 -21.86 -5.94 5.73
N SER A 519 -22.96 -5.63 6.40
CA SER A 519 -23.37 -4.27 6.71
C SER A 519 -22.40 -3.63 7.71
N ARG A 520 -22.51 -2.32 7.88
CA ARG A 520 -21.80 -1.55 8.90
C ARG A 520 -22.66 -1.30 10.15
N LYS A 521 -23.93 -1.70 10.12
CA LYS A 521 -24.93 -1.42 11.15
C LYS A 521 -25.24 -2.67 11.94
N VAL A 522 -25.26 -2.52 13.27
CA VAL A 522 -25.69 -3.57 14.19
C VAL A 522 -27.12 -4.04 13.90
N ASN A 523 -27.38 -5.34 14.08
CA ASN A 523 -28.62 -6.05 13.74
C ASN A 523 -28.96 -6.06 12.24
N GLU A 524 -27.95 -5.83 11.40
CA GLU A 524 -27.96 -6.21 9.99
C GLU A 524 -26.91 -7.32 9.79
N LEU A 525 -26.84 -7.87 8.57
CA LEU A 525 -25.91 -8.95 8.24
C LEU A 525 -24.46 -8.54 8.57
N ASP A 526 -23.75 -9.31 9.37
CA ASP A 526 -22.34 -9.06 9.70
C ASP A 526 -21.42 -10.09 9.03
N ASN A 527 -20.14 -10.12 9.40
CA ASN A 527 -19.16 -11.08 8.89
C ASN A 527 -19.64 -12.54 9.02
N ARG A 528 -20.20 -12.93 10.16
CA ARG A 528 -20.60 -14.32 10.42
C ARG A 528 -21.75 -14.75 9.51
N GLY A 529 -22.75 -13.88 9.37
CA GLY A 529 -23.86 -14.10 8.43
C GLY A 529 -23.42 -14.15 6.97
N SER A 530 -22.47 -13.28 6.60
CA SER A 530 -21.87 -13.25 5.27
C SER A 530 -21.11 -14.54 4.95
N THR A 531 -20.34 -15.06 5.92
CA THR A 531 -19.64 -16.36 5.82
C THR A 531 -20.61 -17.53 5.69
N PHE A 532 -21.75 -17.50 6.40
CA PHE A 532 -22.81 -18.50 6.22
C PHE A 532 -23.33 -18.52 4.77
N TYR A 533 -23.63 -17.35 4.18
CA TYR A 533 -24.11 -17.29 2.79
C TYR A 533 -23.07 -17.82 1.80
N LEU A 534 -21.79 -17.48 1.96
CA LEU A 534 -20.74 -18.08 1.14
C LEU A 534 -20.75 -19.61 1.28
N THR A 535 -20.82 -20.11 2.50
CA THR A 535 -20.83 -21.56 2.78
C THR A 535 -22.02 -22.25 2.10
N LEU A 536 -23.20 -21.64 2.17
CA LEU A 536 -24.41 -22.10 1.48
C LEU A 536 -24.21 -22.15 -0.05
N TYR A 537 -23.71 -21.07 -0.64
CA TYR A 537 -23.48 -21.01 -2.10
C TYR A 537 -22.40 -21.99 -2.55
N TRP A 538 -21.35 -22.19 -1.75
CA TRP A 538 -20.30 -23.15 -2.06
C TRP A 538 -20.78 -24.58 -2.00
N ALA A 539 -21.55 -24.94 -0.96
CA ALA A 539 -22.18 -26.26 -0.88
C ALA A 539 -23.13 -26.52 -2.08
N ARG A 540 -23.90 -25.50 -2.50
CA ARG A 540 -24.76 -25.59 -3.69
C ARG A 540 -23.94 -25.78 -4.97
N ALA A 541 -22.87 -25.02 -5.17
CA ALA A 541 -22.01 -25.16 -6.34
C ALA A 541 -21.31 -26.54 -6.39
N LEU A 542 -20.83 -27.02 -5.24
CA LEU A 542 -20.25 -28.37 -5.11
C LEU A 542 -21.25 -29.48 -5.39
N ALA A 543 -22.50 -29.33 -4.96
CA ALA A 543 -23.57 -30.28 -5.25
C ALA A 543 -24.03 -30.28 -6.72
N ALA A 544 -23.87 -29.15 -7.42
CA ALA A 544 -24.39 -28.96 -8.78
C ALA A 544 -23.38 -29.26 -9.90
N GLN A 545 -22.08 -29.30 -9.61
CA GLN A 545 -21.05 -29.60 -10.60
C GLN A 545 -21.05 -31.08 -11.02
N ASP A 546 -20.52 -31.36 -12.21
CA ASP A 546 -20.50 -32.68 -12.86
C ASP A 546 -19.07 -33.23 -13.11
N LEU A 547 -18.06 -32.60 -12.51
CA LEU A 547 -16.64 -32.95 -12.65
C LEU A 547 -16.20 -34.02 -11.63
N ASP A 548 -16.78 -34.04 -10.43
CA ASP A 548 -16.52 -35.00 -9.36
C ASP A 548 -17.83 -35.43 -8.68
N THR A 549 -18.31 -36.62 -9.03
CA THR A 549 -19.60 -37.14 -8.55
C THR A 549 -19.62 -37.42 -7.05
N ASP A 550 -18.49 -37.85 -6.48
CA ASP A 550 -18.40 -38.19 -5.06
C ASP A 550 -18.49 -36.92 -4.21
N LEU A 551 -17.83 -35.83 -4.64
CA LEU A 551 -18.00 -34.51 -4.03
C LEU A 551 -19.43 -33.99 -4.20
N ALA A 552 -20.03 -34.13 -5.39
CA ALA A 552 -21.41 -33.69 -5.61
C ALA A 552 -22.41 -34.39 -4.69
N GLU A 553 -22.31 -35.72 -4.56
CA GLU A 553 -23.17 -36.51 -3.67
C GLU A 553 -22.96 -36.13 -2.20
N ARG A 554 -21.70 -35.99 -1.75
CA ARG A 554 -21.40 -35.61 -0.36
C ARG A 554 -21.96 -34.25 0.00
N PHE A 555 -21.84 -33.25 -0.88
CA PHE A 555 -22.29 -31.88 -0.60
C PHE A 555 -23.78 -31.65 -0.89
N SER A 556 -24.47 -32.58 -1.57
CA SER A 556 -25.92 -32.49 -1.79
C SER A 556 -26.71 -32.44 -0.47
N SER A 557 -26.37 -33.29 0.51
CA SER A 557 -27.03 -33.30 1.82
C SER A 557 -26.70 -32.05 2.64
N VAL A 558 -25.46 -31.57 2.56
CA VAL A 558 -25.00 -30.35 3.22
C VAL A 558 -25.73 -29.12 2.66
N ALA A 559 -25.81 -29.00 1.34
CA ALA A 559 -26.51 -27.90 0.67
C ALA A 559 -28.00 -27.88 1.00
N ALA A 560 -28.64 -29.06 1.09
CA ALA A 560 -30.02 -29.20 1.51
C ALA A 560 -30.21 -28.75 2.97
N ALA A 561 -29.38 -29.22 3.90
CA ALA A 561 -29.46 -28.85 5.32
C ALA A 561 -29.23 -27.34 5.53
N LEU A 562 -28.23 -26.73 4.88
CA LEU A 562 -27.99 -25.28 4.98
C LEU A 562 -29.15 -24.47 4.41
N THR A 563 -29.81 -24.97 3.35
CA THR A 563 -30.99 -24.30 2.77
C THR A 563 -32.22 -24.44 3.69
N GLU A 564 -32.45 -25.61 4.27
CA GLU A 564 -33.59 -25.86 5.16
C GLU A 564 -33.49 -25.03 6.45
N HIS A 565 -32.28 -24.91 7.02
CA HIS A 565 -32.05 -24.20 8.27
C HIS A 565 -31.63 -22.73 8.10
N GLU A 566 -31.72 -22.16 6.88
CA GLU A 566 -31.26 -20.79 6.58
C GLU A 566 -31.80 -19.74 7.57
N THR A 567 -33.12 -19.69 7.77
CA THR A 567 -33.75 -18.73 8.69
C THR A 567 -33.31 -18.94 10.14
N GLN A 568 -33.23 -20.20 10.59
CA GLN A 568 -32.83 -20.52 11.96
C GLN A 568 -31.39 -20.05 12.23
N ILE A 569 -30.48 -20.34 11.30
CA ILE A 569 -29.07 -19.96 11.41
C ILE A 569 -28.94 -18.43 11.49
N LEU A 570 -29.61 -17.71 10.58
CA LEU A 570 -29.56 -16.24 10.57
C LEU A 570 -30.13 -15.64 11.85
N ASP A 571 -31.23 -16.17 12.38
CA ASP A 571 -31.80 -15.73 13.66
C ASP A 571 -30.84 -15.96 14.84
N GLU A 572 -30.14 -17.10 14.88
CA GLU A 572 -29.14 -17.39 15.91
C GLU A 572 -27.93 -16.45 15.83
N LEU A 573 -27.46 -16.14 14.62
CA LEU A 573 -26.37 -15.19 14.38
C LEU A 573 -26.76 -13.76 14.74
N ASP A 574 -27.98 -13.32 14.39
CA ASP A 574 -28.46 -11.96 14.66
C ASP A 574 -28.69 -11.71 16.16
N ARG A 575 -29.20 -12.72 16.91
CA ARG A 575 -29.36 -12.64 18.37
C ARG A 575 -28.04 -12.44 19.14
N ALA A 576 -26.90 -12.74 18.52
CA ALA A 576 -25.58 -12.49 19.11
C ALA A 576 -25.11 -11.02 18.98
N GLN A 577 -25.85 -10.18 18.27
CA GLN A 577 -25.57 -8.76 18.07
C GLN A 577 -26.29 -7.87 19.10
N GLY A 578 -25.96 -6.58 19.10
CA GLY A 578 -26.66 -5.55 19.89
C GLY A 578 -26.19 -5.43 21.34
N SER A 579 -25.29 -6.30 21.78
CA SER A 579 -24.73 -6.30 23.15
C SER A 579 -23.20 -6.36 23.11
N PRO A 580 -22.51 -5.82 24.14
CA PRO A 580 -21.06 -5.95 24.25
C PRO A 580 -20.58 -7.40 24.25
N GLN A 581 -19.45 -7.66 23.60
CA GLN A 581 -18.79 -8.97 23.55
C GLN A 581 -17.44 -8.90 24.24
N ASP A 582 -17.17 -9.80 25.19
CA ASP A 582 -15.87 -9.94 25.85
C ASP A 582 -15.15 -11.20 25.33
N VAL A 583 -14.06 -10.99 24.60
CA VAL A 583 -13.21 -12.05 24.06
C VAL A 583 -11.98 -12.34 24.94
N GLY A 584 -11.85 -11.72 26.11
CA GLY A 584 -10.80 -12.01 27.08
C GLY A 584 -9.41 -11.45 26.74
N GLY A 585 -9.34 -10.43 25.89
CA GLY A 585 -8.10 -9.73 25.53
C GLY A 585 -8.13 -9.13 24.11
N TYR A 586 -7.17 -8.25 23.80
CA TYR A 586 -7.10 -7.58 22.49
C TYR A 586 -6.05 -8.23 21.56
N TYR A 587 -4.76 -8.13 21.90
CA TYR A 587 -3.67 -8.72 21.10
C TYR A 587 -3.54 -10.23 21.28
N ARG A 588 -4.11 -10.77 22.37
CA ARG A 588 -4.10 -12.20 22.71
C ARG A 588 -5.43 -12.53 23.41
N PRO A 589 -6.54 -12.61 22.67
CA PRO A 589 -7.85 -12.97 23.23
C PRO A 589 -7.85 -14.41 23.74
N SER A 590 -8.84 -14.74 24.56
CA SER A 590 -9.13 -16.11 24.98
C SER A 590 -9.73 -16.90 23.83
N GLU A 591 -9.14 -18.05 23.50
CA GLU A 591 -9.59 -18.91 22.42
C GLU A 591 -11.05 -19.35 22.61
N SER A 592 -11.39 -19.82 23.81
CA SER A 592 -12.76 -20.31 24.11
C SER A 592 -13.81 -19.20 24.03
N GLN A 593 -13.51 -18.01 24.55
CA GLN A 593 -14.45 -16.87 24.49
C GLN A 593 -14.59 -16.35 23.06
N THR A 594 -13.49 -16.31 22.30
CA THR A 594 -13.51 -15.92 20.89
C THR A 594 -14.35 -16.90 20.07
N THR A 595 -14.15 -18.21 20.23
CA THR A 595 -14.95 -19.22 19.53
C THR A 595 -16.43 -19.11 19.87
N ALA A 596 -16.77 -18.93 21.14
CA ALA A 596 -18.17 -18.76 21.55
C ALA A 596 -18.82 -17.51 20.93
N ALA A 597 -18.09 -16.40 20.85
CA ALA A 597 -18.59 -15.16 20.25
C ALA A 597 -18.66 -15.22 18.71
N MET A 598 -17.73 -15.95 18.06
CA MET A 598 -17.63 -16.04 16.60
C MET A 598 -18.47 -17.15 15.98
N CYS A 599 -18.82 -18.20 16.74
CA CYS A 599 -19.61 -19.34 16.27
C CYS A 599 -20.92 -19.52 17.09
N PRO A 600 -21.80 -18.50 17.20
CA PRO A 600 -22.95 -18.56 18.11
C PRO A 600 -24.12 -19.41 17.60
N SER A 601 -24.15 -19.81 16.32
CA SER A 601 -25.23 -20.65 15.77
C SER A 601 -24.94 -22.13 15.97
N GLU A 602 -25.68 -22.76 16.89
CA GLU A 602 -25.63 -24.21 17.11
C GLU A 602 -26.07 -24.98 15.87
N ALA A 603 -27.09 -24.49 15.14
CA ALA A 603 -27.58 -25.13 13.93
C ALA A 603 -26.47 -25.21 12.86
N LEU A 604 -25.78 -24.10 12.61
CA LEU A 604 -24.67 -24.07 11.66
C LEU A 604 -23.52 -24.98 12.13
N ASN A 605 -23.13 -24.89 13.40
CA ASN A 605 -22.04 -25.68 13.95
C ASN A 605 -22.29 -27.19 13.83
N ASN A 606 -23.53 -27.64 14.05
CA ASN A 606 -23.92 -29.04 13.91
C ASN A 606 -23.85 -29.54 12.46
N ILE A 607 -24.25 -28.71 11.49
CA ILE A 607 -24.15 -29.05 10.07
C ILE A 607 -22.68 -29.19 9.65
N ILE A 608 -21.84 -28.22 10.00
CA ILE A 608 -20.42 -28.23 9.62
C ILE A 608 -19.65 -29.38 10.29
N SER A 609 -19.95 -29.70 11.55
CA SER A 609 -19.32 -30.82 12.26
C SER A 609 -19.72 -32.20 11.70
N GLY A 610 -20.80 -32.27 10.91
CA GLY A 610 -21.30 -33.50 10.29
C GLY A 610 -20.71 -33.81 8.91
N ILE A 611 -19.89 -32.91 8.34
CA ILE A 611 -19.20 -33.09 7.05
C ILE A 611 -17.98 -33.99 7.25
#